data_AF-A0A9E5AQM3-F1
#
_entry.id   AF-A0A9E5AQM3-F1
#
_cell.length_a   1.000
_cell.length_b   1.000
_cell.length_c   1.000
_cell.angle_alpha   90.00
_cell.angle_beta   90.00
_cell.angle_gamma   90.00
#
_symmetry.space_group_name_H-M   'P 1'
#
loop_
_entity.id
_entity.type
_entity.pdbx_description
1 polymer ?
#
loop_
_entity_poly.entity_id
_entity_poly.type
_entity_poly.pdbx_seq_one_letter_code
_entity_poly.pdbx_strand_id
1 'polypeptide(L)'
;MAGAGHRTVRDWHRYQYRRDDRGQHGFDDAFRLHRDRRRSEPRRPPRIAHPSVRCQHHRERGDIPGSEGTRAVEGSGRDNCERESEAGANLRFEWDVQAIVKTAEQLDQEILELIGQGLENRDDAQFNRLALDLFEYQFARNQPYQNFCHRRGVEPAGVSSWRDMPAVPTSAFKDAALACFPVEQAAVVFETSGTTQSTAKRGRHYLQTTDLYRESIIPNFAAHLLTDEATPPLLILTPPPEDAPHSSLSFMMGVVAGEFGRRGSNYFIRDGQLEARRLADALQMAVGFGEPVILLGTAFAFVHFFEWCEENQQSFRLPKGSRAMETGGFKGKSREMPKEELWQLFDDYLLLSSDRIVNEYGMTELGTQFYDVKLNLSTHKFVPPWSRVLIVDPATGDEVGMGERGLIRIFDLTNRSSVMAIQTEDIGIRRAQGFEVIGRAIGAEARGCSIAADEFLAANQRQ
;
A
#
# COMPACT_ATOMS: atom_id res chain seq x y z
N MET A 1 -30.05 -21.18 25.49
CA MET A 1 -30.15 -22.28 24.49
C MET A 1 -30.16 -21.66 23.10
N ALA A 2 -29.42 -22.30 22.20
CA ALA A 2 -29.42 -22.16 20.73
C ALA A 2 -28.78 -20.90 20.10
N GLY A 3 -27.51 -21.04 19.73
CA GLY A 3 -27.12 -21.00 18.31
C GLY A 3 -26.59 -19.69 17.74
N ALA A 4 -25.35 -19.32 18.07
CA ALA A 4 -24.56 -18.42 17.24
C ALA A 4 -24.10 -19.17 15.98
N GLY A 5 -24.73 -18.86 14.84
CA GLY A 5 -24.35 -19.40 13.54
C GLY A 5 -23.20 -18.60 12.93
N HIS A 6 -22.06 -19.27 12.75
CA HIS A 6 -21.01 -18.90 11.80
C HIS A 6 -21.62 -18.47 10.45
N ARG A 7 -21.17 -17.34 9.89
CA ARG A 7 -21.40 -17.01 8.48
C ARG A 7 -20.06 -17.01 7.76
N THR A 8 -19.93 -18.00 6.89
CA THR A 8 -18.81 -18.27 6.01
C THR A 8 -18.74 -17.30 4.84
N VAL A 9 -17.52 -17.07 4.37
CA VAL A 9 -17.11 -16.46 3.10
C VAL A 9 -17.69 -17.26 1.92
N ARG A 10 -18.95 -17.04 1.57
CA ARG A 10 -19.60 -17.53 0.34
C ARG A 10 -20.84 -16.68 0.04
N ASP A 11 -20.68 -15.49 -0.56
CA ASP A 11 -21.81 -14.78 -1.16
C ASP A 11 -21.45 -13.71 -2.23
N TRP A 12 -20.27 -13.80 -2.86
CA TRP A 12 -19.89 -12.88 -3.97
C TRP A 12 -19.72 -13.52 -5.35
N HIS A 13 -20.01 -14.81 -5.52
CA HIS A 13 -20.06 -15.44 -6.86
C HIS A 13 -21.29 -15.08 -7.71
N ARG A 14 -22.03 -14.02 -7.37
CA ARG A 14 -23.24 -13.63 -8.09
C ARG A 14 -23.32 -12.11 -8.36
N TYR A 15 -22.23 -11.54 -8.85
CA TYR A 15 -22.27 -10.28 -9.62
C TYR A 15 -21.71 -10.54 -11.02
N GLN A 16 -22.45 -11.32 -11.81
CA GLN A 16 -22.33 -11.22 -13.26
C GLN A 16 -23.04 -9.94 -13.68
N TYR A 17 -22.27 -8.96 -14.14
CA TYR A 17 -22.79 -7.87 -14.97
C TYR A 17 -23.47 -8.51 -16.18
N ARG A 18 -24.80 -8.57 -16.18
CA ARG A 18 -25.57 -9.03 -17.35
C ARG A 18 -25.37 -8.01 -18.47
N ARG A 19 -24.91 -8.50 -19.64
CA ARG A 19 -25.08 -7.79 -20.91
C ARG A 19 -26.57 -7.60 -21.16
N ASP A 20 -26.98 -6.35 -21.32
CA ASP A 20 -28.22 -5.96 -21.99
C ASP A 20 -27.91 -5.84 -23.50
N ASP A 21 -28.83 -6.30 -24.36
CA ASP A 21 -28.69 -6.35 -25.82
C ASP A 21 -28.77 -4.97 -26.52
N ARG A 22 -28.54 -3.85 -25.83
CA ARG A 22 -28.70 -2.49 -26.37
C ARG A 22 -27.49 -1.56 -26.21
N GLY A 23 -26.31 -2.08 -25.87
CA GLY A 23 -25.04 -1.39 -26.17
C GLY A 23 -24.90 0.05 -25.64
N GLN A 24 -25.61 0.41 -24.57
CA GLN A 24 -25.47 1.69 -23.89
C GLN A 24 -25.08 1.44 -22.44
N HIS A 25 -23.80 1.61 -22.13
CA HIS A 25 -23.30 1.54 -20.76
C HIS A 25 -23.23 2.96 -20.17
N GLY A 26 -24.33 3.37 -19.53
CA GLY A 26 -24.36 4.51 -18.63
C GLY A 26 -24.15 4.04 -17.18
N PHE A 27 -23.37 4.80 -16.41
CA PHE A 27 -23.09 4.59 -14.98
C PHE A 27 -24.34 4.54 -14.06
N ASP A 28 -25.55 4.71 -14.59
CA ASP A 28 -26.77 4.98 -13.82
C ASP A 28 -27.43 3.75 -13.19
N ASP A 29 -27.23 2.54 -13.74
CA ASP A 29 -27.96 1.35 -13.27
C ASP A 29 -27.40 0.71 -11.98
N ALA A 30 -26.18 1.06 -11.57
CA ALA A 30 -25.60 0.59 -10.29
C ALA A 30 -26.07 1.41 -9.07
N PHE A 31 -26.68 2.58 -9.26
CA PHE A 31 -26.91 3.56 -8.18
C PHE A 31 -28.12 3.27 -7.27
N ARG A 32 -28.97 2.29 -7.59
CA ARG A 32 -30.23 2.06 -6.82
C ARG A 32 -30.10 1.19 -5.58
N LEU A 33 -29.01 0.46 -5.36
CA LEU A 33 -28.94 -0.59 -4.32
C LEU A 33 -28.11 -0.25 -3.07
N HIS A 34 -27.51 0.95 -2.97
CA HIS A 34 -26.74 1.34 -1.78
C HIS A 34 -27.40 2.41 -0.90
N ARG A 35 -28.55 2.95 -1.31
CA ARG A 35 -29.16 4.12 -0.67
C ARG A 35 -30.00 3.79 0.59
N ASP A 36 -30.25 2.52 0.91
CA ASP A 36 -31.13 2.11 2.01
C ASP A 36 -30.43 1.61 3.29
N ARG A 37 -29.10 1.74 3.42
CA ARG A 37 -28.38 1.17 4.59
C ARG A 37 -27.67 2.13 5.54
N ARG A 38 -27.70 3.45 5.35
CA ARG A 38 -27.17 4.39 6.36
C ARG A 38 -27.99 5.66 6.46
N ARG A 39 -29.08 5.60 7.25
CA ARG A 39 -29.60 6.75 7.99
C ARG A 39 -29.62 6.41 9.47
N SER A 40 -28.55 6.76 10.16
CA SER A 40 -28.58 7.03 11.60
C SER A 40 -27.80 8.32 11.84
N GLU A 41 -28.51 9.34 12.31
CA GLU A 41 -27.98 10.65 12.69
C GLU A 41 -26.90 10.52 13.79
N PRO A 42 -25.92 11.45 13.85
CA PRO A 42 -24.87 11.40 14.86
C PRO A 42 -25.44 11.77 16.24
N ARG A 43 -25.50 10.79 17.15
CA ARG A 43 -25.77 11.03 18.57
C ARG A 43 -24.55 11.69 19.21
N ARG A 44 -24.75 12.85 19.86
CA ARG A 44 -23.76 13.51 20.72
C ARG A 44 -23.28 12.57 21.83
N PRO A 45 -21.99 12.55 22.19
CA PRO A 45 -21.50 11.75 23.31
C PRO A 45 -21.98 12.33 24.65
N PRO A 46 -22.27 11.48 25.66
CA PRO A 46 -22.64 11.96 26.99
C PRO A 46 -21.42 12.56 27.71
N ARG A 47 -21.65 13.66 28.42
CA ARG A 47 -20.67 14.30 29.31
C ARG A 47 -20.34 13.35 30.47
N ILE A 48 -19.07 12.98 30.61
CA ILE A 48 -18.54 12.28 31.77
C ILE A 48 -18.26 13.32 32.87
N ALA A 49 -18.88 13.15 34.03
CA ALA A 49 -18.66 13.97 35.21
C ALA A 49 -17.39 13.50 35.95
N HIS A 50 -16.46 14.42 36.22
CA HIS A 50 -15.34 14.17 37.13
C HIS A 50 -15.80 14.24 38.58
N PRO A 51 -15.41 13.29 39.46
CA PRO A 51 -15.59 13.45 40.88
C PRO A 51 -14.53 14.40 41.45
N SER A 52 -15.02 15.46 42.08
CA SER A 52 -14.27 16.44 42.87
C SER A 52 -13.66 15.79 44.12
N VAL A 53 -12.34 15.76 44.24
CA VAL A 53 -11.65 15.48 45.50
C VAL A 53 -11.57 16.78 46.30
N ARG A 54 -12.28 16.81 47.43
CA ARG A 54 -12.30 17.93 48.37
C ARG A 54 -11.33 17.59 49.50
N CYS A 55 -10.23 18.34 49.59
CA CYS A 55 -9.34 18.32 50.75
C CYS A 55 -10.07 18.85 51.99
N GLN A 56 -9.92 18.15 53.13
CA GLN A 56 -10.12 18.71 54.45
C GLN A 56 -8.80 18.63 55.23
N HIS A 57 -8.34 19.78 55.71
CA HIS A 57 -7.26 19.95 56.67
C HIS A 57 -7.69 19.54 58.07
N HIS A 58 -6.78 18.97 58.85
CA HIS A 58 -6.35 19.48 60.17
C HIS A 58 -5.12 18.69 60.64
N ARG A 59 -3.96 19.37 60.77
CA ARG A 59 -3.22 19.70 62.02
C ARG A 59 -2.69 18.44 62.74
N GLU A 60 -1.39 18.30 63.05
CA GLU A 60 -0.51 19.23 63.76
C GLU A 60 0.96 18.72 63.74
N ARG A 61 1.92 19.68 63.78
CA ARG A 61 3.23 19.73 64.49
C ARG A 61 3.98 18.41 64.78
N GLY A 62 5.30 18.28 64.59
CA GLY A 62 6.37 19.22 64.34
C GLY A 62 7.73 18.50 64.39
N ASP A 63 8.75 19.22 63.94
CA ASP A 63 10.18 19.18 64.31
C ASP A 63 11.04 17.93 64.06
N ILE A 64 12.09 18.17 63.25
CA ILE A 64 13.33 17.42 63.10
C ILE A 64 14.30 17.93 64.20
N PRO A 65 15.11 17.08 64.87
CA PRO A 65 16.53 16.88 64.48
C PRO A 65 16.96 15.40 64.67
N GLY A 66 17.96 14.81 64.02
CA GLY A 66 19.32 15.24 63.72
C GLY A 66 20.28 14.11 64.14
N SER A 67 21.45 14.06 63.47
CA SER A 67 22.71 13.38 63.84
C SER A 67 22.85 11.84 63.86
N GLU A 68 23.76 11.40 62.97
CA GLU A 68 24.96 10.57 63.24
C GLU A 68 24.86 9.09 63.66
N GLY A 69 25.64 8.27 62.95
CA GLY A 69 26.55 7.34 63.61
C GLY A 69 26.40 5.84 63.33
N THR A 70 27.25 5.33 62.42
CA THR A 70 28.08 4.11 62.57
C THR A 70 27.48 2.80 63.13
N ARG A 71 27.48 1.73 62.32
CA ARG A 71 28.37 0.54 62.40
C ARG A 71 27.73 -0.71 61.79
N ALA A 72 28.56 -1.43 61.04
CA ALA A 72 28.36 -2.81 60.63
C ALA A 72 28.36 -3.76 61.84
N VAL A 73 27.57 -4.84 61.75
CA VAL A 73 27.82 -6.11 62.44
C VAL A 73 27.42 -7.24 61.50
N GLU A 74 28.43 -8.01 61.09
CA GLU A 74 28.30 -9.36 60.53
C GLU A 74 27.71 -10.31 61.59
N GLY A 75 26.86 -11.23 61.16
CA GLY A 75 26.29 -12.27 62.01
C GLY A 75 26.08 -13.54 61.20
N SER A 76 27.07 -14.41 61.26
CA SER A 76 27.13 -15.76 60.71
C SER A 76 26.15 -16.71 61.41
N GLY A 77 25.62 -17.68 60.65
CA GLY A 77 24.89 -18.83 61.17
C GLY A 77 24.72 -19.88 60.09
N ARG A 78 25.71 -20.78 59.97
CA ARG A 78 25.62 -22.05 59.23
C ARG A 78 25.24 -23.19 60.18
N ASP A 79 24.88 -24.32 59.55
CA ASP A 79 24.76 -25.70 60.06
C ASP A 79 23.37 -26.05 60.63
N ASN A 80 22.69 -27.16 60.31
CA ASN A 80 23.00 -28.47 59.71
C ASN A 80 21.71 -28.99 59.01
N CYS A 81 21.71 -29.60 57.82
CA CYS A 81 22.14 -30.95 57.40
C CYS A 81 21.07 -32.06 57.58
N GLU A 82 21.04 -32.94 56.56
CA GLU A 82 20.36 -34.26 56.42
C GLU A 82 18.89 -34.25 55.97
N ARG A 83 18.54 -34.57 54.70
CA ARG A 83 18.60 -35.81 53.87
C ARG A 83 17.32 -36.64 53.99
N GLU A 84 16.69 -36.86 52.82
CA GLU A 84 15.78 -37.94 52.36
C GLU A 84 14.73 -37.30 51.43
N SER A 85 14.34 -37.79 50.26
CA SER A 85 14.65 -38.96 49.44
C SER A 85 13.96 -38.72 48.07
N GLU A 86 14.49 -39.34 47.02
CA GLU A 86 14.01 -39.27 45.65
C GLU A 86 12.52 -39.62 45.46
N ALA A 87 11.81 -38.80 44.68
CA ALA A 87 10.71 -39.23 43.82
C ALA A 87 10.63 -38.27 42.63
N GLY A 88 11.42 -38.58 41.60
CA GLY A 88 11.36 -37.90 40.32
C GLY A 88 9.99 -38.11 39.66
N ALA A 89 9.22 -37.04 39.57
CA ALA A 89 8.24 -36.86 38.50
C ALA A 89 8.85 -35.87 37.51
N ASN A 90 9.52 -36.44 36.50
CA ASN A 90 9.87 -35.77 35.25
C ASN A 90 8.56 -35.25 34.61
N LEU A 91 8.17 -34.03 34.95
CA LEU A 91 7.31 -33.21 34.10
C LEU A 91 8.24 -32.29 33.32
N ARG A 92 8.90 -32.87 32.31
CA ARG A 92 9.38 -32.08 31.18
C ARG A 92 8.13 -31.57 30.48
N PHE A 93 7.64 -30.40 30.90
CA PHE A 93 6.85 -29.56 30.03
C PHE A 93 7.82 -29.08 28.94
N GLU A 94 7.95 -29.87 27.89
CA GLU A 94 8.34 -29.34 26.58
C GLU A 94 7.27 -28.31 26.23
N TRP A 95 7.56 -27.05 26.58
CA TRP A 95 6.96 -25.95 25.86
C TRP A 95 7.49 -26.08 24.44
N ASP A 96 6.70 -26.70 23.58
CA ASP A 96 6.84 -26.57 22.14
C ASP A 96 6.51 -25.11 21.82
N VAL A 97 7.49 -24.23 22.01
CA VAL A 97 7.42 -22.82 21.60
C VAL A 97 7.71 -22.78 20.09
N GLN A 98 6.96 -23.54 19.31
CA GLN A 98 6.61 -23.04 17.99
C GLN A 98 5.63 -21.92 18.28
N ALA A 99 6.09 -20.67 18.16
CA ALA A 99 5.19 -19.53 18.11
C ALA A 99 4.05 -19.90 17.17
N ILE A 100 2.80 -19.82 17.65
CA ILE A 100 1.65 -20.16 16.82
C ILE A 100 1.63 -19.10 15.72
N VAL A 101 2.17 -19.45 14.56
CA VAL A 101 2.23 -18.58 13.39
C VAL A 101 0.80 -18.10 13.12
N LYS A 102 0.60 -16.77 13.12
CA LYS A 102 -0.72 -16.18 12.93
C LYS A 102 -1.39 -16.69 11.66
N THR A 103 -2.71 -16.83 11.69
CA THR A 103 -3.45 -17.18 10.47
C THR A 103 -3.56 -16.00 9.52
N ALA A 104 -3.92 -16.27 8.26
CA ALA A 104 -4.16 -15.22 7.28
C ALA A 104 -5.25 -14.25 7.75
N GLU A 105 -6.33 -14.76 8.37
CA GLU A 105 -7.45 -13.94 8.86
C GLU A 105 -7.04 -13.04 10.02
N GLN A 106 -6.19 -13.52 10.94
CA GLN A 106 -5.67 -12.73 12.05
C GLN A 106 -4.78 -11.58 11.54
N LEU A 107 -3.88 -11.89 10.60
CA LEU A 107 -3.03 -10.87 9.97
C LEU A 107 -3.86 -9.86 9.19
N ASP A 108 -4.80 -10.31 8.35
CA ASP A 108 -5.67 -9.43 7.57
C ASP A 108 -6.47 -8.51 8.51
N GLN A 109 -7.03 -9.03 9.61
CA GLN A 109 -7.75 -8.21 10.59
C GLN A 109 -6.85 -7.13 11.21
N GLU A 110 -5.66 -7.48 11.70
CA GLU A 110 -4.78 -6.51 12.36
C GLU A 110 -4.21 -5.46 11.38
N ILE A 111 -3.96 -5.84 10.13
CA ILE A 111 -3.52 -4.90 9.08
C ILE A 111 -4.68 -3.97 8.71
N LEU A 112 -5.90 -4.47 8.59
CA LEU A 112 -7.10 -3.64 8.37
C LEU A 112 -7.34 -2.66 9.53
N GLU A 113 -7.13 -3.10 10.77
CA GLU A 113 -7.21 -2.24 11.95
C GLU A 113 -6.15 -1.13 11.90
N LEU A 114 -4.92 -1.44 11.48
CA LEU A 114 -3.87 -0.43 11.25
C LEU A 114 -4.27 0.58 10.17
N ILE A 115 -4.78 0.10 9.02
CA ILE A 115 -5.26 0.97 7.93
C ILE A 115 -6.39 1.89 8.42
N GLY A 116 -7.33 1.33 9.19
CA GLY A 116 -8.49 2.04 9.75
C GLY A 116 -8.14 3.11 10.79
N GLN A 117 -6.93 3.08 11.36
CA GLN A 117 -6.42 4.14 12.25
C GLN A 117 -6.05 5.42 11.48
N GLY A 118 -6.03 5.38 10.15
CA GLY A 118 -5.82 6.54 9.28
C GLY A 118 -4.35 6.88 9.06
N LEU A 119 -4.10 7.82 8.15
CA LEU A 119 -2.75 8.13 7.63
C LEU A 119 -1.82 8.86 8.61
N GLU A 120 -2.37 9.37 9.72
CA GLU A 120 -1.61 10.12 10.72
C GLU A 120 -0.89 9.21 11.73
N ASN A 121 -1.26 7.92 11.80
CA ASN A 121 -0.57 6.98 12.68
C ASN A 121 0.86 6.72 12.20
N ARG A 122 1.85 7.01 13.04
CA ARG A 122 3.28 6.80 12.76
C ARG A 122 3.94 5.82 13.72
N ASP A 123 3.16 4.94 14.35
CA ASP A 123 3.69 3.96 15.29
C ASP A 123 4.57 2.91 14.58
N ASP A 124 5.90 3.09 14.70
CA ASP A 124 6.88 2.17 14.13
C ASP A 124 6.94 0.85 14.89
N ALA A 125 6.64 0.83 16.19
CA ALA A 125 6.63 -0.40 16.97
C ALA A 125 5.46 -1.30 16.57
N GLN A 126 4.28 -0.71 16.32
CA GLN A 126 3.13 -1.43 15.80
C GLN A 126 3.41 -2.01 14.40
N PHE A 127 3.98 -1.20 13.49
CA PHE A 127 4.38 -1.69 12.17
C PHE A 127 5.40 -2.83 12.29
N ASN A 128 6.44 -2.67 13.11
CA ASN A 128 7.48 -3.67 13.29
C ASN A 128 6.91 -5.00 13.81
N ARG A 129 6.03 -4.95 14.80
CA ARG A 129 5.37 -6.15 15.32
C ARG A 129 4.59 -6.90 14.22
N LEU A 130 3.76 -6.18 13.46
CA LEU A 130 2.99 -6.78 12.36
C LEU A 130 3.88 -7.31 11.24
N ALA A 131 4.97 -6.60 10.95
CA ALA A 131 5.98 -7.02 9.99
C ALA A 131 6.65 -8.33 10.40
N LEU A 132 6.99 -8.50 11.68
CA LEU A 132 7.56 -9.76 12.21
C LEU A 132 6.56 -10.92 12.10
N ASP A 133 5.31 -10.71 12.53
CA ASP A 133 4.25 -11.71 12.43
C ASP A 133 3.99 -12.11 10.96
N LEU A 134 3.99 -11.12 10.06
CA LEU A 134 3.79 -11.35 8.63
C LEU A 134 4.99 -12.06 7.99
N PHE A 135 6.21 -11.71 8.37
CA PHE A 135 7.42 -12.36 7.88
C PHE A 135 7.44 -13.84 8.27
N GLU A 136 7.12 -14.18 9.52
CA GLU A 136 7.02 -15.57 9.97
C GLU A 136 5.95 -16.34 9.17
N TYR A 137 4.79 -15.73 8.95
CA TYR A 137 3.73 -16.30 8.11
C TYR A 137 4.19 -16.55 6.67
N GLN A 138 4.84 -15.57 6.04
CA GLN A 138 5.33 -15.65 4.66
C GLN A 138 6.45 -16.67 4.54
N PHE A 139 7.41 -16.68 5.47
CA PHE A 139 8.51 -17.65 5.51
C PHE A 139 7.98 -19.09 5.60
N ALA A 140 6.95 -19.34 6.40
CA ALA A 140 6.37 -20.67 6.57
C ALA A 140 5.55 -21.17 5.36
N ARG A 141 5.08 -20.29 4.47
CA ARG A 141 4.07 -20.63 3.44
C ARG A 141 4.46 -20.28 2.01
N ASN A 142 5.46 -19.43 1.81
CA ASN A 142 5.95 -19.00 0.51
C ASN A 142 7.30 -19.67 0.25
N GLN A 143 7.27 -20.89 -0.31
CA GLN A 143 8.48 -21.71 -0.52
C GLN A 143 9.60 -20.96 -1.27
N PRO A 144 9.32 -20.21 -2.36
CA PRO A 144 10.37 -19.45 -3.02
C PRO A 144 11.03 -18.37 -2.14
N TYR A 145 10.24 -17.73 -1.27
CA TYR A 145 10.75 -16.75 -0.32
C TYR A 145 11.54 -17.41 0.81
N GLN A 146 11.08 -18.55 1.31
CA GLN A 146 11.79 -19.35 2.31
C GLN A 146 13.19 -19.75 1.82
N ASN A 147 13.28 -20.29 0.60
CA ASN A 147 14.55 -20.66 -0.02
C ASN A 147 15.52 -19.47 -0.10
N PHE A 148 15.00 -18.31 -0.49
CA PHE A 148 15.77 -17.07 -0.58
C PHE A 148 16.29 -16.62 0.80
N CYS A 149 15.45 -16.70 1.84
CA CYS A 149 15.83 -16.36 3.21
C CYS A 149 16.91 -17.32 3.75
N HIS A 150 16.74 -18.63 3.59
CA HIS A 150 17.74 -19.62 3.98
C HIS A 150 19.10 -19.38 3.31
N ARG A 151 19.10 -19.05 2.01
CA ARG A 151 20.34 -18.76 1.28
C ARG A 151 21.06 -17.52 1.79
N ARG A 152 20.33 -16.56 2.36
CA ARG A 152 20.89 -15.39 3.05
C ARG A 152 21.16 -15.62 4.54
N GLY A 153 20.94 -16.84 5.05
CA GLY A 153 21.16 -17.18 6.45
C GLY A 153 20.17 -16.49 7.40
N VAL A 154 18.99 -16.12 6.91
CA VAL A 154 17.95 -15.45 7.71
C VAL A 154 16.85 -16.44 8.09
N GLU A 155 16.54 -16.50 9.38
CA GLU A 155 15.47 -17.29 9.99
C GLU A 155 14.54 -16.38 10.81
N PRO A 156 13.24 -16.67 10.94
CA PRO A 156 12.31 -15.86 11.73
C PRO A 156 12.79 -15.54 13.15
N ALA A 157 13.38 -16.52 13.85
CA ALA A 157 13.88 -16.33 15.21
C ALA A 157 15.05 -15.33 15.33
N GLY A 158 15.76 -15.06 14.23
CA GLY A 158 16.89 -14.13 14.18
C GLY A 158 16.53 -12.71 13.71
N VAL A 159 15.27 -12.49 13.30
CA VAL A 159 14.79 -11.20 12.79
C VAL A 159 14.13 -10.43 13.93
N SER A 160 14.60 -9.21 14.19
CA SER A 160 14.05 -8.34 15.24
C SER A 160 13.41 -7.07 14.68
N SER A 161 13.75 -6.73 13.44
CA SER A 161 13.30 -5.55 12.74
C SER A 161 12.85 -5.90 11.33
N TRP A 162 11.84 -5.17 10.83
CA TRP A 162 11.46 -5.21 9.42
C TRP A 162 12.63 -4.90 8.47
N ARG A 163 13.64 -4.16 8.95
CA ARG A 163 14.86 -3.83 8.21
C ARG A 163 15.76 -5.04 7.94
N ASP A 164 15.65 -6.08 8.75
CA ASP A 164 16.50 -7.28 8.66
C ASP A 164 15.97 -8.28 7.60
N MET A 165 14.76 -8.04 7.08
CA MET A 165 14.05 -8.97 6.20
C MET A 165 14.61 -8.92 4.76
N PRO A 166 15.00 -10.06 4.17
CA PRO A 166 15.45 -10.11 2.78
C PRO A 166 14.38 -9.57 1.83
N ALA A 167 14.73 -8.55 1.04
CA ALA A 167 13.85 -7.99 0.03
C ALA A 167 13.99 -8.73 -1.30
N VAL A 168 12.86 -9.19 -1.84
CA VAL A 168 12.79 -9.96 -3.09
C VAL A 168 12.81 -9.01 -4.29
N PRO A 169 13.68 -9.24 -5.30
CA PRO A 169 13.71 -8.40 -6.49
C PRO A 169 12.41 -8.51 -7.29
N THR A 170 11.91 -7.40 -7.84
CA THR A 170 10.69 -7.40 -8.67
C THR A 170 10.74 -8.36 -9.86
N SER A 171 11.94 -8.64 -10.39
CA SER A 171 12.13 -9.63 -11.46
C SER A 171 11.71 -11.05 -11.04
N ALA A 172 11.80 -11.41 -9.76
CA ALA A 172 11.43 -12.74 -9.25
C ALA A 172 9.96 -13.10 -9.48
N PHE A 173 9.06 -12.11 -9.60
CA PHE A 173 7.65 -12.32 -9.91
C PHE A 173 7.42 -12.91 -11.30
N LYS A 174 8.43 -12.88 -12.20
CA LYS A 174 8.41 -13.56 -13.50
C LYS A 174 8.75 -15.04 -13.35
N ASP A 175 9.63 -15.38 -12.42
CA ASP A 175 10.28 -16.68 -12.38
C ASP A 175 9.65 -17.63 -11.35
N ALA A 176 9.14 -17.08 -10.24
CA ALA A 176 8.52 -17.85 -9.16
C ALA A 176 7.08 -17.38 -8.86
N ALA A 177 6.27 -18.33 -8.39
CA ALA A 177 4.96 -18.03 -7.79
C ALA A 177 5.17 -17.59 -6.33
N LEU A 178 5.37 -16.29 -6.12
CA LEU A 178 5.47 -15.70 -4.79
C LEU A 178 4.07 -15.63 -4.15
N ALA A 179 3.66 -16.70 -3.47
CA ALA A 179 2.34 -16.82 -2.85
C ALA A 179 2.41 -17.63 -1.55
N CYS A 180 1.58 -17.26 -0.57
CA CYS A 180 1.42 -17.97 0.71
C CYS A 180 0.25 -18.97 0.71
N PHE A 181 -0.25 -19.32 -0.47
CA PHE A 181 -1.43 -20.15 -0.70
C PHE A 181 -1.33 -20.81 -2.09
N PRO A 182 -2.07 -21.90 -2.37
CA PRO A 182 -2.09 -22.52 -3.70
C PRO A 182 -2.60 -21.54 -4.75
N VAL A 183 -1.81 -21.28 -5.81
CA VAL A 183 -2.11 -20.23 -6.80
C VAL A 183 -3.41 -20.46 -7.57
N GLU A 184 -3.90 -21.69 -7.63
CA GLU A 184 -5.19 -22.06 -8.23
C GLU A 184 -6.37 -21.49 -7.44
N GLN A 185 -6.15 -21.10 -6.18
CA GLN A 185 -7.14 -20.48 -5.29
C GLN A 185 -7.07 -18.95 -5.30
N ALA A 186 -6.28 -18.35 -6.19
CA ALA A 186 -6.16 -16.90 -6.27
C ALA A 186 -7.51 -16.26 -6.64
N ALA A 187 -7.93 -15.28 -5.85
CA ALA A 187 -9.09 -14.46 -6.15
C ALA A 187 -8.82 -13.54 -7.35
N VAL A 188 -7.59 -13.03 -7.45
CA VAL A 188 -7.12 -12.26 -8.61
C VAL A 188 -5.63 -12.49 -8.85
N VAL A 189 -5.23 -12.39 -10.12
CA VAL A 189 -3.84 -12.40 -10.55
C VAL A 189 -3.58 -11.16 -11.37
N PHE A 190 -2.69 -10.29 -10.87
CA PHE A 190 -2.24 -9.13 -11.61
C PHE A 190 -0.97 -9.45 -12.39
N GLU A 191 -0.85 -8.91 -13.60
CA GLU A 191 0.27 -9.15 -14.50
C GLU A 191 0.99 -7.86 -14.87
N THR A 192 2.31 -7.85 -14.75
CA THR A 192 3.15 -6.71 -15.18
C THR A 192 2.91 -6.41 -16.65
N SER A 193 2.94 -5.16 -17.09
CA SER A 193 2.86 -4.82 -18.53
C SER A 193 4.02 -5.48 -19.29
N GLY A 194 3.72 -6.42 -20.20
CA GLY A 194 4.74 -7.00 -21.09
C GLY A 194 5.15 -5.97 -22.15
N THR A 195 6.43 -5.90 -22.51
CA THR A 195 6.82 -5.15 -23.71
C THR A 195 6.25 -5.89 -24.91
N THR A 196 5.54 -5.19 -25.78
CA THR A 196 4.89 -5.71 -27.00
C THR A 196 5.84 -6.38 -27.99
N GLN A 197 7.15 -6.41 -27.71
CA GLN A 197 8.20 -7.01 -28.54
C GLN A 197 8.98 -8.16 -27.90
N SER A 198 8.70 -8.57 -26.65
CA SER A 198 9.40 -9.72 -26.05
C SER A 198 8.46 -10.89 -25.78
N THR A 199 8.88 -12.07 -26.23
CA THR A 199 8.38 -13.40 -25.82
C THR A 199 8.68 -13.72 -24.35
N ALA A 200 9.03 -12.72 -23.54
CA ALA A 200 9.42 -12.90 -22.14
C ALA A 200 8.19 -13.10 -21.24
N LYS A 201 8.35 -13.93 -20.22
CA LYS A 201 7.34 -14.24 -19.21
C LYS A 201 6.96 -12.97 -18.45
N ARG A 202 5.66 -12.67 -18.35
CA ARG A 202 5.13 -11.55 -17.54
C ARG A 202 5.25 -11.90 -16.05
N GLY A 203 5.54 -10.90 -15.23
CA GLY A 203 5.49 -11.04 -13.78
C GLY A 203 4.04 -11.22 -13.33
N ARG A 204 3.82 -12.06 -12.32
CA ARG A 204 2.49 -12.34 -11.77
C ARG A 204 2.44 -12.13 -10.27
N HIS A 205 1.49 -11.33 -9.82
CA HIS A 205 1.19 -11.12 -8.40
C HIS A 205 -0.15 -11.79 -8.06
N TYR A 206 -0.09 -12.81 -7.21
CA TYR A 206 -1.23 -13.63 -6.81
C TYR A 206 -1.81 -13.12 -5.49
N LEU A 207 -3.11 -12.82 -5.49
CA LEU A 207 -3.83 -12.37 -4.30
C LEU A 207 -4.93 -13.36 -3.92
N GLN A 208 -4.90 -13.81 -2.66
CA GLN A 208 -5.92 -14.69 -2.10
C GLN A 208 -7.24 -13.97 -1.84
N THR A 209 -7.15 -12.68 -1.50
CA THR A 209 -8.25 -11.72 -1.38
C THR A 209 -7.76 -10.36 -1.85
N THR A 210 -8.67 -9.48 -2.25
CA THR A 210 -8.37 -8.09 -2.61
C THR A 210 -8.66 -7.09 -1.48
N ASP A 211 -9.11 -7.56 -0.31
CA ASP A 211 -9.57 -6.68 0.78
C ASP A 211 -8.47 -5.71 1.25
N LEU A 212 -7.26 -6.22 1.54
CA LEU A 212 -6.14 -5.35 1.94
C LEU A 212 -5.75 -4.34 0.87
N TYR A 213 -5.80 -4.72 -0.41
CA TYR A 213 -5.54 -3.81 -1.54
C TYR A 213 -6.62 -2.72 -1.59
N ARG A 214 -7.90 -3.11 -1.53
CA ARG A 214 -9.02 -2.17 -1.55
C ARG A 214 -8.91 -1.16 -0.42
N GLU A 215 -8.65 -1.63 0.79
CA GLU A 215 -8.62 -0.80 2.00
C GLU A 215 -7.36 0.07 2.06
N SER A 216 -6.25 -0.29 1.39
CA SER A 216 -5.10 0.59 1.24
C SER A 216 -5.35 1.74 0.25
N ILE A 217 -6.14 1.52 -0.81
CA ILE A 217 -6.46 2.53 -1.82
C ILE A 217 -7.30 3.66 -1.23
N ILE A 218 -8.41 3.32 -0.56
CA ILE A 218 -9.49 4.26 -0.22
C ILE A 218 -9.01 5.46 0.61
N PRO A 219 -8.44 5.30 1.81
CA PRO A 219 -8.00 6.42 2.65
C PRO A 219 -6.84 7.19 2.01
N ASN A 220 -5.97 6.49 1.28
CA ASN A 220 -4.79 7.08 0.66
C ASN A 220 -5.18 7.97 -0.52
N PHE A 221 -6.03 7.48 -1.43
CA PHE A 221 -6.57 8.27 -2.53
C PHE A 221 -7.36 9.48 -1.99
N ALA A 222 -8.24 9.28 -1.02
CA ALA A 222 -9.04 10.37 -0.46
C ALA A 222 -8.18 11.50 0.12
N ALA A 223 -7.13 11.17 0.89
CA ALA A 223 -6.29 12.17 1.54
C ALA A 223 -5.48 13.02 0.55
N HIS A 224 -5.15 12.48 -0.62
CA HIS A 224 -4.29 13.15 -1.60
C HIS A 224 -5.08 13.79 -2.76
N LEU A 225 -6.21 13.18 -3.15
CA LEU A 225 -6.99 13.60 -4.32
C LEU A 225 -8.38 14.12 -3.97
N LEU A 226 -8.86 14.06 -2.72
CA LEU A 226 -10.18 14.58 -2.33
C LEU A 226 -10.04 15.68 -1.27
N THR A 227 -9.38 16.77 -1.63
CA THR A 227 -9.05 17.86 -0.69
C THR A 227 -10.17 18.87 -0.45
N ASP A 228 -11.31 18.72 -1.14
CA ASP A 228 -12.44 19.65 -1.08
C ASP A 228 -13.67 18.99 -0.46
N GLU A 229 -14.63 19.79 0.01
CA GLU A 229 -15.86 19.29 0.66
C GLU A 229 -16.72 18.40 -0.25
N ALA A 230 -16.68 18.64 -1.58
CA ALA A 230 -17.41 17.86 -2.57
C ALA A 230 -16.44 17.15 -3.54
N THR A 231 -16.67 15.87 -3.76
CA THR A 231 -15.94 15.08 -4.76
C THR A 231 -16.43 15.43 -6.17
N PRO A 232 -15.57 15.99 -7.04
CA PRO A 232 -15.92 16.21 -8.45
C PRO A 232 -16.06 14.89 -9.23
N PRO A 233 -16.70 14.88 -10.41
CA PRO A 233 -16.72 13.72 -11.30
C PRO A 233 -15.31 13.25 -11.68
N LEU A 234 -15.14 11.93 -11.81
CA LEU A 234 -13.88 11.30 -12.17
C LEU A 234 -13.84 10.99 -13.67
N LEU A 235 -12.86 11.56 -14.39
CA LEU A 235 -12.61 11.26 -15.79
C LEU A 235 -11.39 10.33 -15.89
N ILE A 236 -11.63 9.05 -16.14
CA ILE A 236 -10.65 7.99 -15.96
C ILE A 236 -10.08 7.56 -17.32
N LEU A 237 -8.79 7.83 -17.51
CA LEU A 237 -7.99 7.53 -18.70
C LEU A 237 -7.17 6.24 -18.49
N THR A 238 -7.85 5.20 -18.00
CA THR A 238 -7.38 3.81 -17.98
C THR A 238 -8.49 2.92 -18.52
N PRO A 239 -8.19 1.69 -18.99
CA PRO A 239 -9.24 0.72 -19.22
C PRO A 239 -10.02 0.47 -17.91
N PRO A 240 -11.32 0.19 -17.98
CA PRO A 240 -12.08 -0.24 -16.83
C PRO A 240 -11.72 -1.70 -16.45
N PRO A 241 -11.98 -2.13 -15.20
CA PRO A 241 -11.57 -3.46 -14.72
C PRO A 241 -12.09 -4.63 -15.57
N GLU A 242 -13.26 -4.50 -16.19
CA GLU A 242 -13.82 -5.53 -17.07
C GLU A 242 -13.01 -5.77 -18.34
N ASP A 243 -12.38 -4.71 -18.87
CA ASP A 243 -11.59 -4.75 -20.10
C ASP A 243 -10.12 -5.12 -19.82
N ALA A 244 -9.67 -4.93 -18.57
CA ALA A 244 -8.30 -5.23 -18.14
C ALA A 244 -8.25 -5.92 -16.75
N PRO A 245 -8.82 -7.12 -16.58
CA PRO A 245 -8.99 -7.79 -15.27
C PRO A 245 -7.67 -8.17 -14.58
N HIS A 246 -6.57 -8.22 -15.34
CA HIS A 246 -5.22 -8.52 -14.84
C HIS A 246 -4.37 -7.28 -14.58
N SER A 247 -4.93 -6.08 -14.71
CA SER A 247 -4.23 -4.81 -14.45
C SER A 247 -4.50 -4.33 -13.03
N SER A 248 -3.46 -4.28 -12.20
CA SER A 248 -3.56 -3.70 -10.85
C SER A 248 -4.01 -2.24 -10.86
N LEU A 249 -3.54 -1.45 -11.85
CA LEU A 249 -3.97 -0.07 -12.03
C LEU A 249 -5.46 0.02 -12.42
N SER A 250 -5.93 -0.81 -13.34
CA SER A 250 -7.35 -0.80 -13.73
C SER A 250 -8.23 -1.24 -12.56
N PHE A 251 -7.79 -2.22 -11.76
CA PHE A 251 -8.44 -2.62 -10.52
C PHE A 251 -8.52 -1.45 -9.52
N MET A 252 -7.40 -0.76 -9.27
CA MET A 252 -7.34 0.42 -8.40
C MET A 252 -8.35 1.48 -8.86
N MET A 253 -8.36 1.82 -10.15
CA MET A 253 -9.29 2.78 -10.71
C MET A 253 -10.75 2.32 -10.57
N GLY A 254 -11.02 1.01 -10.65
CA GLY A 254 -12.32 0.41 -10.34
C GLY A 254 -12.76 0.63 -8.90
N VAL A 255 -11.85 0.46 -7.93
CA VAL A 255 -12.13 0.74 -6.51
C VAL A 255 -12.43 2.22 -6.31
N VAL A 256 -11.60 3.11 -6.86
CA VAL A 256 -11.77 4.56 -6.78
C VAL A 256 -13.09 5.00 -7.42
N ALA A 257 -13.42 4.49 -8.60
CA ALA A 257 -14.68 4.79 -9.29
C ALA A 257 -15.89 4.30 -8.50
N GLY A 258 -15.82 3.10 -7.91
CA GLY A 258 -16.90 2.54 -7.11
C GLY A 258 -17.15 3.30 -5.80
N GLU A 259 -16.09 3.79 -5.16
CA GLU A 259 -16.18 4.49 -3.86
C GLU A 259 -16.47 5.99 -4.02
N PHE A 260 -15.78 6.63 -4.95
CA PHE A 260 -15.75 8.09 -5.08
C PHE A 260 -16.44 8.63 -6.34
N GLY A 261 -16.84 7.75 -7.26
CA GLY A 261 -17.56 8.14 -8.47
C GLY A 261 -18.84 8.92 -8.17
N ARG A 262 -19.10 9.93 -8.99
CA ARG A 262 -20.32 10.75 -8.99
C ARG A 262 -20.95 10.77 -10.37
N ARG A 263 -22.16 11.32 -10.48
CA ARG A 263 -22.78 11.56 -11.78
C ARG A 263 -21.80 12.33 -12.67
N GLY A 264 -21.63 11.88 -13.91
CA GLY A 264 -20.63 12.42 -14.84
C GLY A 264 -19.28 11.72 -14.82
N SER A 265 -19.01 10.85 -13.85
CA SER A 265 -17.78 10.04 -13.85
C SER A 265 -17.82 8.98 -14.96
N ASN A 266 -16.70 8.78 -15.65
CA ASN A 266 -16.65 7.81 -16.75
C ASN A 266 -15.22 7.36 -17.08
N TYR A 267 -15.11 6.22 -17.77
CA TYR A 267 -13.87 5.71 -18.37
C TYR A 267 -13.76 6.15 -19.83
N PHE A 268 -12.60 6.63 -20.23
CA PHE A 268 -12.35 7.15 -21.59
C PHE A 268 -11.36 6.29 -22.37
N ILE A 269 -11.04 5.09 -21.88
CA ILE A 269 -10.34 4.07 -22.66
C ILE A 269 -11.24 2.86 -22.81
N ARG A 270 -11.49 2.46 -24.06
CA ARG A 270 -12.25 1.25 -24.43
C ARG A 270 -11.47 0.48 -25.47
N ASP A 271 -11.43 -0.85 -25.35
CA ASP A 271 -10.66 -1.72 -26.24
C ASP A 271 -9.18 -1.29 -26.42
N GLY A 272 -8.60 -0.70 -25.37
CA GLY A 272 -7.23 -0.19 -25.37
C GLY A 272 -7.01 1.10 -26.16
N GLN A 273 -8.08 1.78 -26.60
CA GLN A 273 -8.03 3.05 -27.34
C GLN A 273 -8.62 4.20 -26.51
N LEU A 274 -8.00 5.38 -26.62
CA LEU A 274 -8.51 6.61 -26.00
C LEU A 274 -9.68 7.18 -26.81
N GLU A 275 -10.83 7.37 -26.18
CA GLU A 275 -11.99 8.06 -26.74
C GLU A 275 -11.85 9.59 -26.65
N ALA A 276 -10.82 10.15 -27.30
CA ALA A 276 -10.39 11.55 -27.08
C ALA A 276 -11.50 12.59 -27.35
N ARG A 277 -12.30 12.41 -28.40
CA ARG A 277 -13.47 13.28 -28.67
C ARG A 277 -14.50 13.23 -27.53
N ARG A 278 -14.78 12.04 -26.98
CA ARG A 278 -15.74 11.88 -25.88
C ARG A 278 -15.23 12.55 -24.60
N LEU A 279 -13.92 12.46 -24.35
CA LEU A 279 -13.26 13.17 -23.25
C LEU A 279 -13.34 14.69 -23.44
N ALA A 280 -13.03 15.20 -24.63
CA ALA A 280 -13.15 16.61 -24.97
C ALA A 280 -14.57 17.14 -24.78
N ASP A 281 -15.60 16.39 -25.21
CA ASP A 281 -17.00 16.78 -25.02
C ASP A 281 -17.36 16.84 -23.52
N ALA A 282 -16.88 15.89 -22.71
CA ALA A 282 -17.08 15.91 -21.26
C ALA A 282 -16.40 17.10 -20.57
N LEU A 283 -15.16 17.43 -20.98
CA LEU A 283 -14.44 18.61 -20.48
C LEU A 283 -15.15 19.90 -20.90
N GLN A 284 -15.64 19.99 -22.13
CA GLN A 284 -16.41 21.14 -22.61
C GLN A 284 -17.70 21.34 -21.80
N MET A 285 -18.39 20.26 -21.44
CA MET A 285 -19.57 20.32 -20.56
C MET A 285 -19.18 20.82 -19.16
N ALA A 286 -18.12 20.26 -18.57
CA ALA A 286 -17.62 20.67 -17.26
C ALA A 286 -17.28 22.17 -17.22
N VAL A 287 -16.59 22.66 -18.26
CA VAL A 287 -16.29 24.10 -18.46
C VAL A 287 -17.58 24.92 -18.57
N GLY A 288 -18.55 24.47 -19.37
CA GLY A 288 -19.83 25.17 -19.56
C GLY A 288 -20.66 25.30 -18.29
N PHE A 289 -20.62 24.28 -17.41
CA PHE A 289 -21.33 24.30 -16.12
C PHE A 289 -20.50 24.88 -14.97
N GLY A 290 -19.22 25.17 -15.18
CA GLY A 290 -18.30 25.55 -14.11
C GLY A 290 -18.07 24.44 -13.08
N GLU A 291 -18.27 23.18 -13.46
CA GLU A 291 -18.13 22.01 -12.60
C GLU A 291 -16.67 21.51 -12.63
N PRO A 292 -15.97 21.42 -11.49
CA PRO A 292 -14.63 20.87 -11.47
C PRO A 292 -14.62 19.37 -11.82
N VAL A 293 -13.46 18.85 -12.25
CA VAL A 293 -13.27 17.43 -12.56
C VAL A 293 -11.97 16.90 -11.99
N ILE A 294 -11.90 15.59 -11.73
CA ILE A 294 -10.64 14.90 -11.43
C ILE A 294 -10.30 14.01 -12.62
N LEU A 295 -9.20 14.31 -13.31
CA LEU A 295 -8.67 13.44 -14.36
C LEU A 295 -7.73 12.41 -13.73
N LEU A 296 -7.91 11.12 -14.04
CA LEU A 296 -7.09 10.02 -13.50
C LEU A 296 -6.53 9.21 -14.67
N GLY A 297 -5.22 9.21 -14.88
CA GLY A 297 -4.68 8.57 -16.08
C GLY A 297 -3.21 8.22 -16.03
N THR A 298 -2.77 7.46 -17.02
CA THR A 298 -1.32 7.25 -17.22
C THR A 298 -0.71 8.44 -17.96
N ALA A 299 0.57 8.73 -17.73
CA ALA A 299 1.31 9.75 -18.50
C ALA A 299 1.13 9.59 -20.02
N PHE A 300 1.14 8.34 -20.50
CA PHE A 300 0.92 7.99 -21.90
C PHE A 300 -0.48 8.37 -22.41
N ALA A 301 -1.53 8.09 -21.63
CA ALA A 301 -2.89 8.44 -22.02
C ALA A 301 -3.11 9.96 -22.07
N PHE A 302 -2.47 10.71 -21.17
CA PHE A 302 -2.51 12.17 -21.18
C PHE A 302 -1.80 12.75 -22.40
N VAL A 303 -0.60 12.26 -22.75
CA VAL A 303 0.11 12.71 -23.97
C VAL A 303 -0.74 12.48 -25.21
N HIS A 304 -1.34 11.30 -25.37
CA HIS A 304 -2.23 11.04 -26.51
C HIS A 304 -3.44 11.96 -26.55
N PHE A 305 -3.97 12.34 -25.39
CA PHE A 305 -5.04 13.33 -25.35
C PHE A 305 -4.55 14.73 -25.76
N PHE A 306 -3.36 15.14 -25.34
CA PHE A 306 -2.78 16.43 -25.70
C PHE A 306 -2.35 16.51 -27.17
N GLU A 307 -1.81 15.43 -27.74
CA GLU A 307 -1.57 15.31 -29.18
C GLU A 307 -2.88 15.49 -29.96
N TRP A 308 -3.96 14.84 -29.52
CA TRP A 308 -5.28 15.03 -30.12
C TRP A 308 -5.78 16.48 -29.97
N CYS A 309 -5.55 17.11 -28.82
CA CYS A 309 -5.91 18.52 -28.61
C CYS A 309 -5.15 19.46 -29.56
N GLU A 310 -3.85 19.21 -29.78
CA GLU A 310 -3.02 19.94 -30.74
C GLU A 310 -3.58 19.80 -32.17
N GLU A 311 -3.79 18.56 -32.61
CA GLU A 311 -4.32 18.24 -33.95
C GLU A 311 -5.70 18.87 -34.21
N ASN A 312 -6.52 19.00 -33.17
CA ASN A 312 -7.88 19.53 -33.26
C ASN A 312 -8.00 20.99 -32.80
N GLN A 313 -6.87 21.64 -32.48
CA GLN A 313 -6.80 23.02 -31.99
C GLN A 313 -7.74 23.30 -30.80
N GLN A 314 -7.82 22.35 -29.86
CA GLN A 314 -8.67 22.44 -28.68
C GLN A 314 -7.85 22.70 -27.41
N SER A 315 -8.40 23.50 -26.50
CA SER A 315 -7.91 23.68 -25.14
C SER A 315 -9.09 23.97 -24.23
N PHE A 316 -8.96 23.64 -22.95
CA PHE A 316 -10.03 23.71 -21.96
C PHE A 316 -9.55 24.50 -20.75
N ARG A 317 -10.26 25.56 -20.38
CA ARG A 317 -10.00 26.24 -19.10
C ARG A 317 -10.75 25.54 -17.99
N LEU A 318 -10.12 24.56 -17.34
CA LEU A 318 -10.83 23.77 -16.33
C LEU A 318 -11.31 24.63 -15.14
N PRO A 319 -12.52 24.38 -14.60
CA PRO A 319 -13.02 25.12 -13.44
C PRO A 319 -12.14 24.94 -12.21
N LYS A 320 -12.11 25.96 -11.35
CA LYS A 320 -11.37 25.93 -10.08
C LYS A 320 -11.81 24.73 -9.24
N GLY A 321 -10.83 24.00 -8.70
CA GLY A 321 -11.06 22.74 -7.98
C GLY A 321 -10.82 21.49 -8.83
N SER A 322 -10.64 21.67 -10.15
CA SER A 322 -10.15 20.58 -11.01
C SER A 322 -8.72 20.20 -10.65
N ARG A 323 -8.39 18.93 -10.88
CA ARG A 323 -7.06 18.35 -10.61
C ARG A 323 -6.83 17.12 -11.45
N ALA A 324 -5.58 16.70 -11.54
CA ALA A 324 -5.21 15.47 -12.21
C ALA A 324 -4.41 14.57 -11.26
N MET A 325 -4.60 13.27 -11.41
CA MET A 325 -3.67 12.26 -10.96
C MET A 325 -3.03 11.63 -12.19
N GLU A 326 -1.72 11.63 -12.23
CA GLU A 326 -0.97 10.91 -13.26
C GLU A 326 -0.13 9.80 -12.64
N THR A 327 0.03 8.69 -13.36
CA THR A 327 0.79 7.52 -12.91
C THR A 327 1.57 6.89 -14.06
N GLY A 328 2.60 6.13 -13.69
CA GLY A 328 3.43 5.37 -14.60
C GLY A 328 4.35 6.24 -15.45
N GLY A 329 5.05 5.59 -16.38
CA GLY A 329 5.96 6.25 -17.32
C GLY A 329 5.75 5.74 -18.75
N PHE A 330 6.35 6.44 -19.72
CA PHE A 330 6.34 6.08 -21.13
C PHE A 330 7.05 4.74 -21.37
N LYS A 331 6.33 3.62 -21.26
CA LYS A 331 6.90 2.30 -21.58
C LYS A 331 6.47 1.90 -22.98
N GLY A 332 7.40 2.02 -23.93
CA GLY A 332 7.36 1.24 -25.18
C GLY A 332 7.03 1.95 -26.49
N LYS A 333 7.00 3.29 -26.59
CA LYS A 333 6.95 4.03 -27.87
C LYS A 333 7.77 5.34 -27.83
N SER A 334 8.02 5.91 -29.02
CA SER A 334 9.20 6.65 -29.51
C SER A 334 9.69 7.93 -28.82
N ARG A 335 9.08 8.41 -27.74
CA ARG A 335 9.55 9.63 -27.06
C ARG A 335 9.43 9.48 -25.55
N GLU A 336 10.58 9.47 -24.88
CA GLU A 336 10.67 9.63 -23.43
C GLU A 336 10.43 11.11 -23.14
N MET A 337 9.37 11.43 -22.40
CA MET A 337 9.00 12.81 -22.07
C MET A 337 9.30 13.08 -20.58
N PRO A 338 10.10 14.11 -20.27
CA PRO A 338 10.31 14.59 -18.91
C PRO A 338 8.99 14.95 -18.22
N LYS A 339 8.94 14.77 -16.89
CA LYS A 339 7.75 15.08 -16.09
C LYS A 339 7.33 16.54 -16.23
N GLU A 340 8.31 17.44 -16.29
CA GLU A 340 8.13 18.88 -16.45
C GLU A 340 7.51 19.22 -17.82
N GLU A 341 7.90 18.52 -18.89
CA GLU A 341 7.29 18.69 -20.21
C GLU A 341 5.83 18.22 -20.20
N LEU A 342 5.54 17.07 -19.59
CA LEU A 342 4.16 16.59 -19.45
C LEU A 342 3.30 17.60 -18.69
N TRP A 343 3.80 18.11 -17.57
CA TRP A 343 3.09 19.09 -16.75
C TRP A 343 2.87 20.43 -17.47
N GLN A 344 3.78 20.82 -18.37
CA GLN A 344 3.55 21.97 -19.24
C GLN A 344 2.38 21.72 -20.20
N LEU A 345 2.22 20.52 -20.74
CA LEU A 345 1.06 20.18 -21.58
C LEU A 345 -0.27 20.25 -20.82
N PHE A 346 -0.28 19.89 -19.53
CA PHE A 346 -1.46 20.11 -18.69
C PHE A 346 -1.81 21.60 -18.58
N ASP A 347 -0.83 22.48 -18.42
CA ASP A 347 -1.06 23.92 -18.38
C ASP A 347 -1.51 24.45 -19.75
N ASP A 348 -0.86 24.05 -20.83
CA ASP A 348 -1.14 24.52 -22.19
C ASP A 348 -2.56 24.13 -22.66
N TYR A 349 -2.98 22.89 -22.41
CA TYR A 349 -4.24 22.35 -22.95
C TYR A 349 -5.39 22.32 -21.95
N LEU A 350 -5.11 22.28 -20.64
CA LEU A 350 -6.15 22.21 -19.59
C LEU A 350 -6.13 23.42 -18.65
N LEU A 351 -5.15 24.33 -18.79
CA LEU A 351 -4.92 25.46 -17.88
C LEU A 351 -4.89 24.98 -16.42
N LEU A 352 -4.27 23.81 -16.24
CA LEU A 352 -4.15 23.11 -14.98
C LEU A 352 -2.70 23.19 -14.53
N SER A 353 -2.44 24.07 -13.57
CA SER A 353 -1.12 24.29 -13.01
C SER A 353 -0.57 23.02 -12.35
N SER A 354 0.76 22.86 -12.33
CA SER A 354 1.43 21.65 -11.82
C SER A 354 1.14 21.37 -10.33
N ASP A 355 0.81 22.40 -9.55
CA ASP A 355 0.37 22.25 -8.15
C ASP A 355 -1.00 21.55 -8.04
N ARG A 356 -1.72 21.39 -9.16
CA ARG A 356 -2.98 20.64 -9.30
C ARG A 356 -2.82 19.23 -9.85
N ILE A 357 -1.58 18.77 -10.00
CA ILE A 357 -1.26 17.45 -10.51
C ILE A 357 -0.62 16.62 -9.39
N VAL A 358 -1.16 15.44 -9.12
CA VAL A 358 -0.60 14.50 -8.14
C VAL A 358 0.00 13.31 -8.90
N ASN A 359 1.31 13.11 -8.81
CA ASN A 359 1.92 11.89 -9.33
C ASN A 359 1.71 10.74 -8.35
N GLU A 360 1.25 9.60 -8.85
CA GLU A 360 1.16 8.34 -8.12
C GLU A 360 2.26 7.38 -8.59
N TYR A 361 2.86 6.68 -7.64
CA TYR A 361 3.83 5.63 -7.85
C TYR A 361 3.30 4.32 -7.27
N GLY A 362 3.23 3.31 -8.13
CA GLY A 362 2.82 1.96 -7.80
C GLY A 362 3.35 0.98 -8.84
N MET A 363 3.13 -0.31 -8.59
CA MET A 363 3.48 -1.39 -9.51
C MET A 363 2.62 -2.62 -9.26
N THR A 364 2.71 -3.61 -10.13
CA THR A 364 1.92 -4.85 -10.04
C THR A 364 2.21 -5.61 -8.75
N GLU A 365 3.46 -5.56 -8.30
CA GLU A 365 4.01 -6.27 -7.15
C GLU A 365 3.58 -5.68 -5.80
N LEU A 366 2.94 -4.49 -5.79
CA LEU A 366 2.56 -3.77 -4.56
C LEU A 366 1.04 -3.78 -4.36
N GLY A 367 0.62 -3.82 -3.10
CA GLY A 367 -0.75 -3.55 -2.67
C GLY A 367 -0.97 -2.10 -2.23
N THR A 368 0.11 -1.34 -2.01
CA THR A 368 0.10 0.07 -1.62
C THR A 368 0.52 1.00 -2.76
N GLN A 369 -0.17 2.14 -2.88
CA GLN A 369 0.16 3.24 -3.79
C GLN A 369 0.84 4.39 -3.04
N PHE A 370 1.72 5.12 -3.70
CA PHE A 370 2.45 6.24 -3.12
C PHE A 370 2.18 7.53 -3.91
N TYR A 371 1.53 8.50 -3.27
CA TYR A 371 1.15 9.77 -3.90
C TYR A 371 2.13 10.88 -3.52
N ASP A 372 2.27 11.89 -4.39
CA ASP A 372 2.95 13.14 -3.99
C ASP A 372 2.27 13.74 -2.74
N VAL A 373 3.07 14.21 -1.77
CA VAL A 373 2.60 14.81 -0.52
C VAL A 373 1.89 16.13 -0.81
N LYS A 374 0.55 16.04 -0.91
CA LYS A 374 -0.45 17.10 -1.11
C LYS A 374 -0.14 18.09 -2.23
N LEU A 375 -1.20 18.49 -2.91
CA LEU A 375 -1.23 19.68 -3.75
C LEU A 375 -0.45 20.82 -3.06
N ASN A 376 0.62 21.30 -3.71
CA ASN A 376 1.36 22.53 -3.39
C ASN A 376 2.51 22.48 -2.35
N LEU A 377 3.08 21.31 -1.96
CA LEU A 377 4.16 21.31 -0.94
C LEU A 377 5.45 20.55 -1.31
N SER A 378 5.39 19.44 -2.05
CA SER A 378 6.59 18.65 -2.37
C SER A 378 6.33 17.60 -3.46
N THR A 379 7.38 17.23 -4.21
CA THR A 379 7.41 16.07 -5.13
C THR A 379 7.73 14.75 -4.42
N HIS A 380 7.82 14.76 -3.08
CA HIS A 380 8.09 13.55 -2.32
C HIS A 380 6.82 12.69 -2.25
N LYS A 381 7.02 11.38 -2.31
CA LYS A 381 6.04 10.33 -2.09
C LYS A 381 5.71 10.17 -0.63
N PHE A 382 4.42 10.30 -0.31
CA PHE A 382 3.87 9.96 0.99
C PHE A 382 3.95 8.45 1.23
N VAL A 383 4.57 8.04 2.33
CA VAL A 383 4.60 6.65 2.78
C VAL A 383 3.48 6.44 3.80
N PRO A 384 2.46 5.60 3.52
CA PRO A 384 1.36 5.37 4.45
C PRO A 384 1.79 4.49 5.64
N PRO A 385 1.03 4.50 6.76
CA PRO A 385 1.40 3.82 8.01
C PRO A 385 1.69 2.32 7.89
N TRP A 386 1.02 1.65 6.95
CA TRP A 386 1.15 0.22 6.67
C TRP A 386 2.29 -0.11 5.68
N SER A 387 3.14 0.85 5.34
CA SER A 387 4.32 0.63 4.50
C SER A 387 5.57 1.31 5.05
N ARG A 388 6.75 0.82 4.64
CA ARG A 388 8.05 1.45 4.85
C ARG A 388 8.85 1.45 3.55
N VAL A 389 9.72 2.45 3.41
CA VAL A 389 10.60 2.58 2.25
C VAL A 389 12.01 2.87 2.74
N LEU A 390 12.97 2.17 2.15
CA LEU A 390 14.40 2.47 2.25
C LEU A 390 14.90 2.86 0.87
N ILE A 391 15.86 3.80 0.84
CA ILE A 391 16.67 4.06 -0.34
C ILE A 391 18.04 3.46 -0.06
N VAL A 392 18.47 2.52 -0.89
CA VAL A 392 19.64 1.69 -0.62
C VAL A 392 20.69 1.79 -1.70
N ASP A 393 21.95 1.77 -1.30
CA ASP A 393 23.06 1.73 -2.25
C ASP A 393 23.03 0.39 -3.01
N PRO A 394 23.12 0.39 -4.35
CA PRO A 394 22.99 -0.83 -5.16
C PRO A 394 24.18 -1.80 -5.02
N ALA A 395 25.33 -1.35 -4.53
CA ALA A 395 26.53 -2.15 -4.35
C ALA A 395 26.61 -2.78 -2.95
N THR A 396 26.20 -2.04 -1.91
CA THR A 396 26.29 -2.49 -0.51
C THR A 396 24.95 -3.01 0.03
N GLY A 397 23.82 -2.50 -0.46
CA GLY A 397 22.49 -2.79 0.06
C GLY A 397 22.12 -1.99 1.32
N ASP A 398 23.03 -1.15 1.82
CA ASP A 398 22.86 -0.29 2.99
C ASP A 398 21.98 0.92 2.67
N GLU A 399 21.28 1.44 3.68
CA GLU A 399 20.47 2.65 3.53
C GLU A 399 21.37 3.88 3.32
N VAL A 400 21.10 4.65 2.26
CA VAL A 400 21.87 5.86 1.92
C VAL A 400 21.54 7.03 2.85
N GLY A 401 22.36 8.07 2.85
CA GLY A 401 22.13 9.31 3.59
C GLY A 401 20.91 10.11 3.14
N MET A 402 20.48 11.08 3.95
CA MET A 402 19.44 12.04 3.56
C MET A 402 19.84 12.80 2.29
N GLY A 403 18.96 12.84 1.30
CA GLY A 403 19.19 13.51 0.02
C GLY A 403 20.04 12.72 -0.97
N GLU A 404 20.53 11.54 -0.59
CA GLU A 404 21.30 10.68 -1.48
C GLU A 404 20.38 9.78 -2.33
N ARG A 405 20.93 9.34 -3.47
CA ARG A 405 20.28 8.49 -4.45
C ARG A 405 20.60 7.02 -4.20
N GLY A 406 19.63 6.16 -4.44
CA GLY A 406 19.80 4.70 -4.39
C GLY A 406 18.58 3.96 -4.93
N LEU A 407 18.60 2.64 -4.88
CA LEU A 407 17.46 1.81 -5.25
C LEU A 407 16.35 1.93 -4.22
N ILE A 408 15.11 1.91 -4.68
CA ILE A 408 13.93 1.92 -3.82
C ILE A 408 13.67 0.49 -3.31
N ARG A 409 13.58 0.33 -2.00
CA ARG A 409 13.19 -0.92 -1.33
C ARG A 409 11.95 -0.66 -0.49
N ILE A 410 10.92 -1.47 -0.68
CA ILE A 410 9.58 -1.26 -0.12
C ILE A 410 9.21 -2.43 0.77
N PHE A 411 8.61 -2.14 1.91
CA PHE A 411 8.01 -3.09 2.83
C PHE A 411 6.51 -2.77 2.90
N ASP A 412 5.67 -3.68 2.45
CA ASP A 412 4.23 -3.45 2.30
C ASP A 412 3.43 -4.53 3.03
N LEU A 413 2.82 -4.17 4.16
CA LEU A 413 2.02 -5.13 4.95
C LEU A 413 0.80 -5.64 4.16
N THR A 414 0.33 -4.90 3.16
CA THR A 414 -0.84 -5.29 2.37
C THR A 414 -0.56 -6.49 1.45
N ASN A 415 0.71 -6.82 1.23
CA ASN A 415 1.15 -7.99 0.46
C ASN A 415 1.11 -9.30 1.26
N ARG A 416 0.16 -9.46 2.18
CA ARG A 416 0.03 -10.66 3.03
C ARG A 416 -0.10 -11.96 2.23
N SER A 417 -0.68 -11.90 1.03
CA SER A 417 -0.81 -13.03 0.10
C SER A 417 0.50 -13.46 -0.57
N SER A 418 1.50 -12.58 -0.64
CA SER A 418 2.72 -12.75 -1.45
C SER A 418 3.98 -12.54 -0.59
N VAL A 419 4.76 -11.50 -0.87
CA VAL A 419 5.95 -11.09 -0.11
C VAL A 419 5.87 -9.59 0.19
N MET A 420 6.13 -9.22 1.44
CA MET A 420 6.05 -7.82 1.86
C MET A 420 7.31 -7.02 1.54
N ALA A 421 8.49 -7.65 1.60
CA ALA A 421 9.78 -7.00 1.38
C ALA A 421 10.18 -7.10 -0.09
N ILE A 422 10.18 -5.98 -0.81
CA ILE A 422 10.38 -5.91 -2.26
C ILE A 422 11.54 -4.96 -2.57
N GLN A 423 12.48 -5.46 -3.37
CA GLN A 423 13.56 -4.68 -3.96
C GLN A 423 13.14 -4.28 -5.38
N THR A 424 12.92 -2.99 -5.62
CA THR A 424 12.56 -2.50 -6.96
C THR A 424 13.80 -2.28 -7.83
N GLU A 425 13.57 -2.08 -9.13
CA GLU A 425 14.56 -1.62 -10.11
C GLU A 425 14.51 -0.09 -10.32
N ASP A 426 13.82 0.64 -9.43
CA ASP A 426 13.64 2.08 -9.54
C ASP A 426 14.60 2.83 -8.60
N ILE A 427 15.11 3.97 -9.06
CA ILE A 427 15.97 4.87 -8.31
C ILE A 427 15.12 5.92 -7.63
N GLY A 428 15.43 6.17 -6.36
CA GLY A 428 14.84 7.24 -5.59
C GLY A 428 15.86 8.06 -4.82
N ILE A 429 15.38 9.19 -4.29
CA ILE A 429 16.13 10.02 -3.36
C ILE A 429 15.51 9.93 -1.98
N ARG A 430 16.35 9.71 -0.95
CA ARG A 430 15.89 9.65 0.44
C ARG A 430 15.48 11.03 0.93
N ARG A 431 14.28 11.14 1.49
CA ARG A 431 13.74 12.40 2.03
C ARG A 431 13.25 12.20 3.47
N ALA A 432 13.17 13.30 4.23
CA ALA A 432 12.81 13.25 5.64
C ALA A 432 11.38 12.71 5.89
N GLN A 433 10.46 12.94 4.95
CA GLN A 433 9.05 12.54 5.06
C GLN A 433 8.59 11.80 3.79
N GLY A 434 9.39 10.85 3.31
CA GLY A 434 9.07 10.08 2.10
C GLY A 434 10.29 9.81 1.22
N PHE A 435 10.07 9.75 -0.08
CA PHE A 435 11.11 9.58 -1.08
C PHE A 435 10.71 10.24 -2.40
N GLU A 436 11.67 10.58 -3.25
CA GLU A 436 11.37 10.96 -4.65
C GLU A 436 11.66 9.79 -5.57
N VAL A 437 10.90 9.66 -6.66
CA VAL A 437 11.17 8.69 -7.73
C VAL A 437 11.86 9.42 -8.86
N ILE A 438 13.03 8.95 -9.27
CA ILE A 438 13.83 9.55 -10.35
C ILE A 438 13.59 8.83 -11.68
N GLY A 439 13.48 7.51 -11.65
CA GLY A 439 13.35 6.68 -12.85
C GLY A 439 13.86 5.27 -12.60
N ARG A 440 14.10 4.51 -13.68
CA ARG A 440 14.68 3.17 -13.58
C ARG A 440 16.19 3.21 -13.44
N ALA A 441 16.74 2.23 -12.73
CA ALA A 441 18.17 2.01 -12.62
C ALA A 441 18.78 1.71 -14.00
N ILE A 442 19.91 2.37 -14.31
CA ILE A 442 20.66 2.17 -15.56
C ILE A 442 22.13 1.87 -15.22
N GLY A 443 22.79 1.04 -16.01
CA GLY A 443 24.23 0.81 -15.91
C GLY A 443 24.64 0.17 -14.59
N ALA A 444 25.43 0.86 -13.77
CA ALA A 444 25.99 0.30 -12.54
C ALA A 444 24.93 -0.05 -11.49
N GLU A 445 23.88 0.76 -11.37
CA GLU A 445 22.76 0.54 -10.45
C GLU A 445 21.95 -0.70 -10.87
N ALA A 446 21.78 -0.90 -12.18
CA ALA A 446 21.11 -2.07 -12.74
C ALA A 446 21.84 -3.38 -12.44
N ARG A 447 23.19 -3.34 -12.34
CA ARG A 447 23.98 -4.53 -11.94
C ARG A 447 23.63 -5.01 -10.52
N GLY A 448 23.36 -4.09 -9.58
CA GLY A 448 22.91 -4.45 -8.23
C GLY A 448 21.57 -5.19 -8.25
N CYS A 449 20.64 -4.76 -9.11
CA CYS A 449 19.36 -5.46 -9.33
C CYS A 449 19.57 -6.86 -9.94
N SER A 450 20.49 -7.00 -10.89
CA SER A 450 20.83 -8.29 -11.50
C SER A 450 21.41 -9.27 -10.48
N ILE A 451 22.28 -8.82 -9.57
CA ILE A 451 22.85 -9.68 -8.53
C ILE A 451 21.75 -10.22 -7.62
N ALA A 452 20.83 -9.37 -7.16
CA ALA A 452 19.71 -9.81 -6.33
C ALA A 452 18.81 -10.82 -7.06
N ALA A 453 18.58 -10.61 -8.36
CA ALA A 453 17.81 -11.53 -9.20
C ALA A 453 18.51 -12.89 -9.35
N ASP A 454 19.81 -12.89 -9.65
CA ASP A 454 20.62 -14.11 -9.79
C ASP A 454 20.70 -14.89 -8.46
N GLU A 455 20.83 -14.19 -7.34
CA GLU A 455 20.77 -14.79 -6.01
C GLU A 455 19.43 -15.47 -5.74
N PHE A 456 18.31 -14.79 -6.05
CA PHE A 456 16.98 -15.36 -5.89
C PHE A 456 16.77 -16.58 -6.80
N LEU A 457 17.19 -16.47 -8.06
CA LEU A 457 17.09 -17.57 -9.03
C LEU A 457 17.88 -18.77 -8.57
N ALA A 458 19.15 -18.59 -8.18
CA ALA A 458 19.96 -19.71 -7.73
C ALA A 458 19.56 -20.23 -6.33
N ALA A 459 18.77 -19.50 -5.54
CA ALA A 459 18.09 -20.06 -4.37
C ALA A 459 16.92 -20.99 -4.75
N ASN A 460 16.35 -20.82 -5.95
CA ASN A 460 15.12 -21.46 -6.41
C ASN A 460 15.32 -22.40 -7.60
N GLN A 461 16.54 -22.55 -8.11
CA GLN A 461 16.90 -23.59 -9.05
C GLN A 461 16.94 -24.93 -8.30
N ARG A 462 16.19 -25.90 -8.81
CA ARG A 462 16.06 -27.24 -8.22
C ARG A 462 17.43 -27.88 -7.97
N GLN A 463 17.65 -28.38 -6.76
CA GLN A 463 18.47 -29.58 -6.55
C GLN A 463 17.74 -30.81 -7.09
#